data_AF-A0A3C0IWU9-F1
#
_entry.id   AF-A0A3C0IWU9-F1
#
_cell.length_a   1.000
_cell.length_b   1.000
_cell.length_c   1.000
_cell.angle_alpha   90.00
_cell.angle_beta   90.00
_cell.angle_gamma   90.00
#
_symmetry.space_group_name_H-M   'P 1'
#
loop_
_entity.id
_entity.type
_entity.pdbx_description
1 polymer ?
#
loop_
_entity_poly.entity_id
_entity_poly.type
_entity_poly.pdbx_seq_one_letter_code
_entity_poly.pdbx_strand_id
1 'polypeptide(L)'
;MLSLKEFLRSEVRPAYGCTEPGAVALAVARACEELGRDNVVSVRVEVSGSIYKNGFDVGIPGCDGARGNPMAAALAVQCGHSQYGLEVLKAVTRDDVEVARKWLDDGRVEIVHDPGRSGVYVKAQARGAKHVATCVIEHEHSRITRVAMDGIVLEQDGASEPGGERGAAGAGAGAGAGA
;
A
#
# COMPACT_ATOMS: atom_id res chain seq x y z
N MET A 1 -16.07 -6.65 33.99
CA MET A 1 -16.60 -7.39 32.82
C MET A 1 -16.76 -6.36 31.72
N LEU A 2 -16.08 -6.51 30.59
CA LEU A 2 -16.25 -5.59 29.47
C LEU A 2 -17.69 -5.68 28.96
N SER A 3 -18.33 -4.54 28.69
CA SER A 3 -19.61 -4.55 27.97
C SER A 3 -19.39 -5.02 26.54
N LEU A 4 -20.42 -5.57 25.90
CA LEU A 4 -20.35 -5.98 24.49
C LEU A 4 -19.91 -4.82 23.58
N LYS A 5 -20.30 -3.58 23.90
CA LYS A 5 -19.91 -2.39 23.15
C LYS A 5 -18.42 -2.07 23.28
N GLU A 6 -17.84 -2.27 24.47
CA GLU A 6 -16.40 -2.06 24.71
C GLU A 6 -15.57 -3.18 24.08
N PHE A 7 -16.03 -4.43 24.16
CA PHE A 7 -15.40 -5.56 23.48
C PHE A 7 -15.40 -5.38 21.96
N LEU A 8 -16.54 -5.03 21.36
CA LEU A 8 -16.58 -4.77 19.92
C LEU A 8 -15.63 -3.61 19.56
N ARG A 9 -15.61 -2.53 20.34
CA ARG A 9 -14.66 -1.41 20.09
C ARG A 9 -13.18 -1.81 20.21
N SER A 10 -12.82 -2.84 20.98
CA SER A 10 -11.43 -3.32 21.03
C SER A 10 -11.09 -4.22 19.83
N GLU A 11 -12.07 -4.98 19.33
CA GLU A 11 -11.85 -5.94 18.24
C GLU A 11 -12.08 -5.38 16.83
N VAL A 12 -12.90 -4.32 16.68
CA VAL A 12 -13.17 -3.69 15.37
C VAL A 12 -12.48 -2.34 15.21
N ARG A 13 -11.68 -2.21 14.15
CA ARG A 13 -11.11 -0.93 13.71
C ARG A 13 -12.04 -0.24 12.71
N PRO A 14 -12.43 1.03 12.95
CA PRO A 14 -13.14 1.82 11.95
C PRO A 14 -12.38 1.89 10.63
N ALA A 15 -13.11 1.78 9.53
CA ALA A 15 -12.60 2.01 8.18
C ALA A 15 -13.57 2.94 7.45
N TYR A 16 -13.03 3.85 6.64
CA TYR A 16 -13.85 4.84 5.96
C TYR A 16 -14.62 4.22 4.78
N GLY A 17 -14.11 3.12 4.21
CA GLY A 17 -14.72 2.35 3.13
C GLY A 17 -14.13 0.93 3.05
N CYS A 18 -14.06 0.35 1.85
CA CYS A 18 -13.41 -0.95 1.67
C CYS A 18 -11.92 -0.88 2.02
N THR A 19 -11.41 -1.97 2.60
CA THR A 19 -10.12 -1.99 3.26
C THR A 19 -8.95 -2.04 2.30
N GLU A 20 -9.14 -2.51 1.06
CA GLU A 20 -8.07 -2.60 0.06
C GLU A 20 -7.64 -1.24 -0.49
N PRO A 21 -8.53 -0.37 -1.01
CA PRO A 21 -8.14 1.00 -1.36
C PRO A 21 -7.65 1.79 -0.14
N GLY A 22 -8.21 1.52 1.05
CA GLY A 22 -7.76 2.10 2.31
C GLY A 22 -6.31 1.74 2.67
N ALA A 23 -5.92 0.47 2.50
CA ALA A 23 -4.54 0.01 2.73
C ALA A 23 -3.56 0.65 1.72
N VAL A 24 -3.95 0.72 0.45
CA VAL A 24 -3.17 1.41 -0.59
C VAL A 24 -2.96 2.87 -0.24
N ALA A 25 -4.04 3.59 0.10
CA ALA A 25 -3.98 4.99 0.49
C ALA A 25 -3.13 5.20 1.76
N LEU A 26 -3.25 4.31 2.75
CA LEU A 26 -2.50 4.41 4.00
C LEU A 26 -0.99 4.25 3.76
N ALA A 27 -0.58 3.25 2.96
CA ALA A 27 0.82 3.06 2.62
C ALA A 27 1.38 4.26 1.84
N VAL A 28 0.62 4.80 0.89
CA VAL A 28 1.02 5.98 0.12
C VAL A 28 1.13 7.22 1.00
N ALA A 29 0.15 7.48 1.87
CA ALA A 29 0.16 8.63 2.77
C ALA A 29 1.38 8.59 3.70
N ARG A 30 1.67 7.44 4.32
CA ARG A 30 2.86 7.28 5.18
C ARG A 30 4.16 7.54 4.42
N ALA A 31 4.30 7.00 3.20
CA ALA A 31 5.48 7.24 2.37
C ALA A 31 5.61 8.72 1.95
N CYS A 32 4.50 9.39 1.59
CA CYS A 32 4.50 10.80 1.22
C CYS A 32 4.85 11.71 2.40
N GLU A 33 4.38 11.39 3.61
CA GLU A 33 4.73 12.12 4.82
C GLU A 33 6.22 12.06 5.12
N GLU A 34 6.85 10.89 4.95
CA GLU A 34 8.30 10.76 5.18
C GLU A 34 9.15 11.47 4.12
N LEU A 35 8.72 11.48 2.87
CA LEU A 35 9.41 12.22 1.81
C LEU A 35 9.19 13.76 1.91
N GLY A 36 8.15 14.17 2.64
CA GLY A 36 7.56 15.50 2.54
C GLY A 36 6.65 15.61 1.32
N ARG A 37 5.35 15.78 1.56
CA ARG A 37 4.28 15.70 0.54
C ARG A 37 4.53 16.57 -0.69
N ASP A 38 4.99 17.80 -0.48
CA ASP A 38 5.23 18.77 -1.56
C ASP A 38 6.38 18.34 -2.49
N ASN A 39 7.23 17.39 -2.07
CA ASN A 39 8.34 16.88 -2.86
C ASN A 39 7.97 15.68 -3.73
N VAL A 40 6.77 15.10 -3.57
CA VAL A 40 6.37 13.89 -4.28
C VAL A 40 6.07 14.21 -5.75
N VAL A 41 6.75 13.51 -6.66
CA VAL A 41 6.57 13.66 -8.12
C VAL A 41 5.87 12.46 -8.75
N SER A 42 5.97 11.28 -8.13
CA SER A 42 5.26 10.07 -8.54
C SER A 42 5.18 9.06 -7.41
N VAL A 43 4.23 8.13 -7.52
CA VAL A 43 4.08 7.00 -6.61
C VAL A 43 3.97 5.69 -7.40
N ARG A 44 4.65 4.66 -6.90
CA ARG A 44 4.52 3.28 -7.38
C ARG A 44 4.07 2.41 -6.22
N VAL A 45 3.02 1.62 -6.42
CA VAL A 45 2.46 0.75 -5.40
C VAL A 45 2.45 -0.68 -5.90
N GLU A 46 3.21 -1.53 -5.24
CA GLU A 46 3.26 -2.97 -5.48
C GLU A 46 2.29 -3.67 -4.53
N VAL A 47 1.39 -4.51 -5.04
CA VAL A 47 0.28 -5.11 -4.27
C VAL A 47 0.14 -6.60 -4.55
N SER A 48 -0.30 -7.38 -3.55
CA SER A 48 -0.67 -8.78 -3.75
C SER A 48 -1.86 -8.92 -4.70
N GLY A 49 -2.07 -10.13 -5.23
CA GLY A 49 -3.26 -10.44 -6.03
C GLY A 49 -4.59 -10.18 -5.30
N SER A 50 -4.64 -10.33 -3.97
CA SER A 50 -5.84 -10.03 -3.18
C SER A 50 -6.15 -8.54 -3.16
N ILE A 51 -5.17 -7.70 -2.83
CA ILE A 51 -5.35 -6.25 -2.82
C ILE A 51 -5.62 -5.72 -4.23
N TYR A 52 -4.91 -6.25 -5.23
CA TYR A 52 -5.05 -5.83 -6.62
C TYR A 52 -6.48 -6.02 -7.12
N LYS A 53 -7.03 -7.24 -7.03
CA LYS A 53 -8.35 -7.56 -7.59
C LYS A 53 -9.50 -6.98 -6.78
N ASN A 54 -9.42 -7.04 -5.44
CA ASN A 54 -10.52 -6.61 -4.58
C ASN A 54 -10.62 -5.09 -4.53
N GLY A 55 -9.51 -4.37 -4.65
CA GLY A 55 -9.50 -2.92 -4.63
C GLY A 55 -9.67 -2.26 -6.00
N PHE A 56 -9.80 -3.01 -7.11
CA PHE A 56 -9.75 -2.43 -8.46
C PHE A 56 -10.96 -1.57 -8.83
N ASP A 57 -12.19 -2.04 -8.57
CA ASP A 57 -13.44 -1.33 -8.92
C ASP A 57 -14.30 -1.03 -7.69
N VAL A 58 -13.67 -0.67 -6.57
CA VAL A 58 -14.39 -0.40 -5.32
C VAL A 58 -14.46 1.08 -5.03
N GLY A 59 -15.64 1.55 -4.62
CA GLY A 59 -15.91 2.95 -4.36
C GLY A 59 -15.11 3.51 -3.19
N ILE A 60 -14.66 4.76 -3.35
CA ILE A 60 -13.98 5.52 -2.32
C ILE A 60 -15.00 6.53 -1.74
N PRO A 61 -15.39 6.37 -0.46
CA PRO A 61 -16.34 7.28 0.18
C PRO A 61 -15.85 8.73 0.18
N GLY A 62 -16.78 9.68 0.12
CA GLY A 62 -16.47 11.12 0.08
C GLY A 62 -15.93 11.64 -1.25
N CYS A 63 -15.75 10.79 -2.28
CA CYS A 63 -15.01 11.13 -3.50
C CYS A 63 -15.86 11.18 -4.79
N ASP A 64 -17.15 11.55 -4.71
CA ASP A 64 -18.04 11.73 -5.88
C ASP A 64 -18.00 10.57 -6.90
N GLY A 65 -18.12 9.34 -6.39
CA GLY A 65 -18.12 8.13 -7.21
C GLY A 65 -16.75 7.67 -7.70
N ALA A 66 -15.64 8.26 -7.24
CA ALA A 66 -14.30 7.79 -7.56
C ALA A 66 -14.04 6.39 -6.96
N ARG A 67 -13.28 5.55 -7.69
CA ARG A 67 -13.11 4.13 -7.37
C ARG A 67 -11.69 3.67 -7.65
N GLY A 68 -11.30 2.61 -6.97
CA GLY A 68 -10.12 1.84 -7.34
C GLY A 68 -8.83 2.19 -6.62
N ASN A 69 -7.91 1.22 -6.56
CA ASN A 69 -6.57 1.38 -5.99
C ASN A 69 -5.77 2.55 -6.59
N PRO A 70 -5.74 2.79 -7.92
CA PRO A 70 -5.02 3.93 -8.48
C PRO A 70 -5.53 5.27 -7.93
N MET A 71 -6.86 5.43 -7.88
CA MET A 71 -7.48 6.64 -7.35
C MET A 71 -7.19 6.83 -5.87
N ALA A 72 -7.25 5.77 -5.07
CA ALA A 72 -6.94 5.84 -3.64
C ALA A 72 -5.48 6.25 -3.40
N ALA A 73 -4.54 5.75 -4.20
CA ALA A 73 -3.15 6.18 -4.17
C ALA A 73 -3.00 7.66 -4.54
N ALA A 74 -3.65 8.13 -5.61
CA ALA A 74 -3.61 9.52 -6.03
C ALA A 74 -4.17 10.48 -4.97
N LEU A 75 -5.34 10.17 -4.40
CA LEU A 75 -5.95 10.93 -3.31
C LEU A 75 -5.06 10.97 -2.08
N ALA A 76 -4.40 9.86 -1.75
CA ALA A 76 -3.51 9.79 -0.62
C ALA A 76 -2.27 10.69 -0.75
N VAL A 77 -1.78 10.96 -1.97
CA VAL A 77 -0.73 11.96 -2.21
C VAL A 77 -1.23 13.37 -1.90
N GLN A 78 -2.50 13.65 -2.13
CA GLN A 78 -3.06 14.99 -1.96
C GLN A 78 -3.51 15.26 -0.52
N CYS A 79 -4.38 14.41 0.04
CA CYS A 79 -5.07 14.67 1.30
C CYS A 79 -4.97 13.53 2.33
N GLY A 80 -4.21 12.47 2.02
CA GLY A 80 -4.13 11.29 2.89
C GLY A 80 -3.34 11.57 4.17
N HIS A 81 -3.88 11.22 5.34
CA HIS A 81 -3.16 11.33 6.61
C HIS A 81 -2.98 9.96 7.27
N SER A 82 -1.74 9.48 7.40
CA SER A 82 -1.47 8.11 7.85
C SER A 82 -1.95 7.83 9.28
N GLN A 83 -1.93 8.86 10.13
CA GLN A 83 -2.44 8.82 11.51
C GLN A 83 -3.93 8.43 11.62
N TYR A 84 -4.70 8.51 10.54
CA TYR A 84 -6.11 8.09 10.52
C TYR A 84 -6.30 6.60 10.19
N GLY A 85 -5.23 5.84 9.95
CA GLY A 85 -5.32 4.41 9.62
C GLY A 85 -6.17 4.17 8.37
N LEU A 86 -7.15 3.27 8.44
CA LEU A 86 -8.06 2.99 7.30
C LEU A 86 -9.05 4.12 7.01
N GLU A 87 -9.05 5.17 7.82
CA GLU A 87 -9.75 6.42 7.54
C GLU A 87 -8.83 7.51 6.95
N VAL A 88 -7.70 7.12 6.37
CA VAL A 88 -6.67 7.97 5.76
C VAL A 88 -7.24 9.05 4.82
N LEU A 89 -8.34 8.78 4.11
CA LEU A 89 -8.98 9.71 3.16
C LEU A 89 -10.18 10.48 3.72
N LYS A 90 -10.44 10.44 5.05
CA LYS A 90 -11.67 11.03 5.61
C LYS A 90 -11.80 12.55 5.45
N ALA A 91 -10.70 13.24 5.15
CA ALA A 91 -10.63 14.69 4.96
C ALA A 91 -10.70 15.11 3.49
N VAL A 92 -11.01 14.17 2.58
CA VAL A 92 -11.05 14.43 1.14
C VAL A 92 -12.05 15.54 0.78
N THR A 93 -11.62 16.42 -0.13
CA THR A 93 -12.45 17.47 -0.72
C THR A 93 -12.67 17.22 -2.22
N ARG A 94 -13.56 18.00 -2.84
CA ARG A 94 -13.79 17.90 -4.30
C ARG A 94 -12.56 18.30 -5.10
N ASP A 95 -11.84 19.34 -4.66
CA ASP A 95 -10.62 19.81 -5.30
C ASP A 95 -9.54 18.71 -5.26
N ASP A 96 -9.45 17.96 -4.16
CA ASP A 96 -8.50 16.84 -4.05
C ASP A 96 -8.78 15.74 -5.07
N VAL A 97 -10.06 15.48 -5.36
CA VAL A 97 -10.47 14.50 -6.38
C VAL A 97 -10.06 14.97 -7.78
N GLU A 98 -10.21 16.26 -8.09
CA GLU A 98 -9.79 16.82 -9.38
C GLU A 98 -8.27 16.74 -9.55
N VAL A 99 -7.50 17.09 -8.52
CA VAL A 99 -6.03 16.97 -8.52
C VAL A 99 -5.59 15.51 -8.65
N ALA A 100 -6.25 14.60 -7.93
CA ALA A 100 -5.96 13.17 -7.99
C ALA A 100 -6.22 12.58 -9.39
N ARG A 101 -7.32 12.97 -10.05
CA ARG A 101 -7.59 12.58 -11.45
C ARG A 101 -6.48 13.03 -12.38
N LYS A 102 -6.03 14.28 -12.27
CA LYS A 102 -4.92 14.81 -13.06
C LYS A 102 -3.63 14.02 -12.83
N TRP A 103 -3.34 13.62 -11.60
CA TRP A 103 -2.19 12.74 -11.29
C TRP A 103 -2.25 11.40 -12.00
N LEU A 104 -3.44 10.81 -12.14
CA LEU A 104 -3.64 9.57 -12.90
C LEU A 104 -3.43 9.80 -14.40
N ASP A 105 -4.02 10.87 -14.95
CA ASP A 105 -3.91 11.22 -16.37
C ASP A 105 -2.45 11.52 -16.78
N ASP A 106 -1.69 12.16 -15.89
CA ASP A 106 -0.26 12.46 -16.05
C ASP A 106 0.63 11.21 -15.85
N GLY A 107 0.07 10.03 -15.55
CA GLY A 107 0.82 8.80 -15.34
C GLY A 107 1.70 8.80 -14.10
N ARG A 108 1.39 9.62 -13.09
CA ARG A 108 2.20 9.78 -11.87
C ARG A 108 1.94 8.69 -10.82
N VAL A 109 0.97 7.83 -11.05
CA VAL A 109 0.58 6.73 -10.16
C VAL A 109 0.66 5.42 -10.94
N GLU A 110 1.43 4.48 -10.42
CA GLU A 110 1.54 3.14 -10.98
C GLU A 110 1.11 2.10 -9.93
N ILE A 111 0.13 1.25 -10.26
CA ILE A 111 -0.24 0.09 -9.44
C ILE A 111 0.31 -1.17 -10.12
N VAL A 112 1.13 -1.94 -9.42
CA VAL A 112 1.78 -3.14 -9.92
C VAL A 112 1.31 -4.34 -9.12
N HIS A 113 0.80 -5.35 -9.83
CA HIS A 113 0.46 -6.63 -9.24
C HIS A 113 1.72 -7.50 -9.10
N ASP A 114 2.01 -7.95 -7.87
CA ASP A 114 3.02 -8.97 -7.60
C ASP A 114 2.33 -10.34 -7.43
N PRO A 115 2.42 -11.24 -8.43
CA PRO A 115 1.80 -12.56 -8.35
C PRO A 115 2.46 -13.49 -7.33
N GLY A 116 3.67 -13.16 -6.86
CA GLY A 116 4.37 -13.91 -5.81
C GLY A 116 3.90 -13.57 -4.40
N ARG A 117 3.05 -12.54 -4.23
CA ARG A 117 2.52 -12.09 -2.94
C ARG A 117 1.04 -12.44 -2.81
N SER A 118 0.67 -12.95 -1.63
CA SER A 118 -0.70 -13.31 -1.27
C SER A 118 -1.13 -12.58 0.01
N GLY A 119 -2.40 -12.72 0.39
CA GLY A 119 -2.95 -12.04 1.57
C GLY A 119 -2.90 -10.52 1.45
N VAL A 120 -2.76 -9.83 2.59
CA VAL A 120 -2.56 -8.38 2.61
C VAL A 120 -1.08 -8.08 2.39
N TYR A 121 -0.78 -7.47 1.24
CA TYR A 121 0.53 -6.91 0.93
C TYR A 121 0.35 -5.63 0.12
N VAL A 122 0.92 -4.54 0.61
CA VAL A 122 1.02 -3.26 -0.09
C VAL A 122 2.40 -2.68 0.17
N LYS A 123 3.13 -2.33 -0.88
CA LYS A 123 4.38 -1.60 -0.80
C LYS A 123 4.28 -0.35 -1.64
N ALA A 124 4.13 0.78 -0.98
CA ALA A 124 4.14 2.09 -1.61
C ALA A 124 5.56 2.63 -1.68
N GLN A 125 5.90 3.26 -2.80
CA GLN A 125 7.13 4.02 -3.00
C GLN A 125 6.76 5.41 -3.49
N ALA A 126 6.96 6.42 -2.65
CA ALA A 126 6.84 7.82 -3.03
C ALA A 126 8.21 8.32 -3.50
N ARG A 127 8.27 8.87 -4.71
CA ARG A 127 9.51 9.38 -5.30
C ARG A 127 9.46 10.89 -5.35
N GLY A 128 10.56 11.53 -4.94
CA GLY A 128 10.82 12.93 -5.17
C GLY A 128 11.97 13.12 -6.17
N ALA A 129 12.47 14.35 -6.28
CA ALA A 129 13.57 14.65 -7.20
C ALA A 129 14.90 13.96 -6.83
N LYS A 130 15.14 13.74 -5.54
CA LYS A 130 16.41 13.20 -5.01
C LYS A 130 16.25 11.97 -4.13
N HIS A 131 15.10 11.85 -3.48
CA HIS A 131 14.89 10.87 -2.42
C HIS A 131 13.67 10.01 -2.71
N VAL A 132 13.65 8.82 -2.12
CA VAL A 132 12.54 7.86 -2.22
C VAL A 132 12.18 7.36 -0.84
N ALA A 133 10.93 7.57 -0.45
CA ALA A 133 10.36 6.98 0.75
C ALA A 133 9.53 5.74 0.39
N THR A 134 9.54 4.75 1.28
CA THR A 134 8.81 3.50 1.10
C THR A 134 8.07 3.14 2.38
N CYS A 135 6.86 2.60 2.21
CA CYS A 135 6.05 2.06 3.28
C CYS A 135 5.52 0.70 2.87
N VAL A 136 5.57 -0.28 3.78
CA VAL A 136 5.06 -1.63 3.57
C VAL A 136 3.97 -1.90 4.60
N ILE A 137 2.83 -2.42 4.11
CA ILE A 137 1.73 -2.96 4.91
C ILE A 137 1.60 -4.44 4.60
N GLU A 138 1.60 -5.27 5.64
CA GLU A 138 1.56 -6.72 5.54
C GLU A 138 0.65 -7.31 6.63
N HIS A 139 0.09 -8.49 6.36
CA HIS A 139 -0.78 -9.28 7.25
C HIS A 139 -2.16 -8.67 7.50
N GLU A 140 -2.24 -7.39 7.90
CA GLU A 140 -3.48 -6.65 8.16
C GLU A 140 -3.47 -5.32 7.40
N HIS A 141 -4.64 -4.89 6.92
CA HIS A 141 -4.79 -3.71 6.05
C HIS A 141 -4.25 -2.39 6.61
N SER A 142 -4.03 -2.30 7.92
CA SER A 142 -3.48 -1.11 8.59
C SER A 142 -2.18 -1.35 9.34
N ARG A 143 -1.59 -2.54 9.23
CA ARG A 143 -0.34 -2.88 9.91
C ARG A 143 0.84 -2.49 9.04
N ILE A 144 1.41 -1.32 9.31
CA ILE A 144 2.66 -0.87 8.70
C ILE A 144 3.79 -1.72 9.30
N THR A 145 4.43 -2.55 8.49
CA THR A 145 5.54 -3.44 8.92
C THR A 145 6.90 -2.83 8.67
N ARG A 146 7.02 -1.88 7.74
CA ARG A 146 8.30 -1.23 7.42
C ARG A 146 8.10 0.15 6.82
N VAL A 147 8.93 1.10 7.26
CA VAL A 147 9.10 2.42 6.65
C VAL A 147 10.59 2.66 6.40
N ALA A 148 10.95 3.14 5.22
CA ALA A 148 12.34 3.41 4.88
C ALA A 148 12.49 4.61 3.93
N MET A 149 13.57 5.37 4.09
CA MET A 149 13.96 6.50 3.25
C MET A 149 15.31 6.18 2.61
N ASP A 150 15.39 6.21 1.27
CA ASP A 150 16.59 5.85 0.50
C ASP A 150 17.20 4.49 0.87
N GLY A 151 16.33 3.53 1.23
CA GLY A 151 16.72 2.19 1.65
C GLY A 151 17.13 2.06 3.12
N ILE A 152 17.30 3.18 3.84
CA ILE A 152 17.56 3.20 5.28
C ILE A 152 16.23 3.00 6.01
N VAL A 153 16.17 1.94 6.82
CA VAL A 153 14.97 1.61 7.60
C VAL A 153 14.82 2.59 8.76
N LEU A 154 13.66 3.25 8.82
CA LEU A 154 13.29 4.17 9.89
C LEU A 154 12.42 3.47 10.94
N GLU A 155 11.50 2.62 10.47
CA GLU A 155 10.61 1.83 11.31
C GLU A 155 10.53 0.40 10.76
N GLN A 156 10.55 -0.59 11.64
CA GLN A 156 10.32 -1.98 11.27
C GLN A 156 9.66 -2.72 12.43
N ASP A 157 8.56 -3.41 12.13
CA ASP A 157 7.90 -4.28 13.08
C ASP A 157 8.73 -5.56 13.27
N GLY A 158 9.00 -5.94 14.52
CA GLY A 158 9.98 -6.96 14.89
C GLY A 158 9.53 -8.41 14.65
N ALA A 159 8.34 -8.63 14.11
CA ALA A 159 7.80 -9.95 13.84
C ALA A 159 8.10 -10.39 12.40
N SER A 160 9.33 -10.79 12.12
CA SER A 160 9.68 -11.51 10.89
C SER A 160 9.37 -13.00 11.06
N GLU A 161 8.44 -13.57 10.28
CA GLU A 161 8.41 -15.02 10.08
C GLU A 161 9.49 -15.46 9.08
N PRO A 162 10.03 -16.70 9.18
CA PRO A 162 11.12 -17.16 8.31
C PRO A 162 10.60 -17.38 6.89
N GLY A 163 11.22 -16.70 5.92
CA GLY A 163 10.95 -16.91 4.50
C GLY A 163 11.27 -18.35 4.08
N GLY A 164 10.28 -19.00 3.48
CA GLY A 164 10.40 -20.33 2.90
C GLY A 164 11.52 -20.41 1.87
N GLU A 165 12.26 -21.51 1.94
CA GLU A 165 13.36 -21.88 1.07
C GLU A 165 12.97 -21.78 -0.41
N ARG A 166 13.69 -20.94 -1.17
CA ARG A 166 13.80 -21.11 -2.62
C ARG A 166 14.74 -22.28 -2.87
N GLY A 167 14.15 -23.45 -3.12
CA GLY A 167 14.86 -24.60 -3.67
C GLY A 167 15.45 -24.24 -5.03
N ALA A 168 16.76 -23.97 -5.04
CA ALA A 168 17.59 -23.99 -6.23
C ALA A 168 18.36 -25.31 -6.25
N ALA A 169 17.93 -26.23 -7.10
CA ALA A 169 18.77 -27.26 -7.69
C ALA A 169 18.45 -27.21 -9.18
N GLY A 170 19.30 -26.69 -10.06
CA GLY A 170 20.72 -27.00 -10.16
C GLY A 170 20.87 -28.04 -11.26
N ALA A 171 20.98 -27.56 -12.50
CA ALA A 171 21.24 -28.36 -13.68
C ALA A 171 22.56 -29.14 -13.52
N GLY A 172 22.51 -30.46 -13.74
CA GLY A 172 23.67 -31.32 -13.87
C GLY A 172 23.67 -31.96 -15.26
N ALA A 173 24.67 -31.59 -16.06
CA ALA A 173 24.93 -32.11 -17.39
C ALA A 173 25.65 -33.47 -17.34
N GLY A 174 25.48 -34.25 -18.41
CA GLY A 174 26.51 -35.13 -18.94
C GLY A 174 26.48 -36.59 -18.47
N ALA A 175 25.87 -37.47 -19.27
CA ALA A 175 26.21 -38.89 -19.30
C ALA A 175 26.61 -39.24 -20.74
N GLY A 176 27.90 -39.57 -20.91
CA GLY A 176 28.41 -40.21 -22.11
C GLY A 176 27.96 -41.67 -22.18
N ALA A 177 27.83 -42.18 -23.40
CA ALA A 177 27.75 -43.61 -23.67
C ALA A 177 28.78 -43.93 -24.76
N GLY A 178 29.85 -44.59 -24.33
CA GLY A 178 30.68 -45.43 -25.18
C GLY A 178 30.47 -46.87 -24.74
N ALA A 179 30.00 -47.70 -25.67
CA ALA A 179 30.23 -49.14 -25.83
C ALA A 179 29.51 -49.56 -27.11
#